data_AF-A0A258W7Y2-F1
#
_entry.id   AF-A0A258W7Y2-F1
#
_cell.length_a   1.000
_cell.length_b   1.000
_cell.length_c   1.000
_cell.angle_alpha   90.00
_cell.angle_beta   90.00
_cell.angle_gamma   90.00
#
_symmetry.space_group_name_H-M   'P 1'
#
loop_
_entity.id
_entity.type
_entity.pdbx_description
1 polymer ?
#
loop_
_entity_poly.entity_id
_entity_poly.type
_entity_poly.pdbx_seq_one_letter_code
_entity_poly.pdbx_strand_id
1 'polypeptide(L)' 'MIKAFISLTFFLYTLSSFGHSGGTDKYGCHTDKSTGSYHCHKGPNKGKNFKSKTEGEAAGLALKDSSNAPKSKKHKK' A
#
# COMPACT_ATOMS: atom_id res chain seq x y z
N MET A 1 12.52 -42.00 -18.67
CA MET A 1 12.67 -40.74 -19.41
C MET A 1 11.49 -39.79 -19.17
N ILE A 2 10.23 -40.18 -19.44
CA ILE A 2 9.03 -39.36 -19.17
C ILE A 2 8.87 -38.90 -17.70
N LYS A 3 9.24 -39.74 -16.73
CA LYS A 3 9.15 -39.42 -15.29
C LYS A 3 10.04 -38.23 -14.87
N ALA A 4 11.20 -38.08 -15.52
CA ALA A 4 12.08 -36.94 -15.31
C ALA A 4 11.48 -35.66 -15.91
N PHE A 5 10.77 -35.77 -17.03
CA PHE A 5 10.06 -34.67 -17.66
C PHE A 5 8.88 -34.18 -16.81
N ILE A 6 8.09 -35.08 -16.22
CA ILE A 6 6.97 -34.72 -15.32
C ILE A 6 7.48 -34.01 -14.06
N SER A 7 8.58 -34.50 -13.47
CA SER A 7 9.20 -33.89 -12.29
C SER A 7 9.72 -32.46 -12.58
N LEU A 8 10.35 -32.26 -13.74
CA LEU A 8 10.88 -30.97 -14.14
C LEU A 8 9.77 -29.93 -14.33
N THR A 9 8.67 -30.30 -14.98
CA THR A 9 7.54 -29.37 -15.24
C THR A 9 6.88 -28.86 -13.95
N PHE A 10 6.78 -29.69 -12.90
CA PHE A 10 6.16 -29.30 -11.63
C PHE A 10 7.01 -28.28 -10.85
N PHE A 11 8.35 -28.35 -10.98
CA PHE A 11 9.26 -27.43 -10.31
C PHE A 11 9.16 -25.98 -10.84
N LEU A 12 8.92 -25.83 -12.15
CA LEU A 12 8.79 -24.50 -12.79
C LEU A 12 7.51 -23.75 -12.39
N TYR A 13 6.50 -24.43 -11.83
CA TYR A 13 5.20 -23.80 -11.52
C TYR A 13 5.18 -22.99 -10.22
N THR A 14 6.19 -23.15 -9.35
CA THR A 14 6.23 -22.52 -8.02
C THR A 14 6.58 -21.03 -8.02
N LEU A 15 6.90 -20.45 -9.18
CA LEU A 15 7.41 -19.07 -9.30
C LEU A 15 6.34 -17.97 -9.20
N SER A 16 5.05 -18.32 -9.12
CA SER A 16 3.97 -17.33 -9.10
C SER A 16 3.53 -17.01 -7.67
N SER A 17 4.27 -16.13 -6.99
CA SER A 17 3.87 -15.57 -5.69
C SER A 17 3.42 -14.11 -5.88
N PHE A 18 2.11 -13.91 -5.99
CA PHE A 18 1.51 -12.57 -6.05
C PHE A 18 1.48 -11.96 -4.65
N GLY A 19 2.31 -10.93 -4.44
CA GLY A 19 2.30 -10.15 -3.20
C GLY A 19 0.96 -9.42 -3.05
N HIS A 20 0.08 -9.93 -2.18
CA HIS A 20 -1.17 -9.26 -1.86
C HIS A 20 -0.86 -7.92 -1.19
N SER A 21 -1.46 -6.84 -1.69
CA SER A 21 -1.52 -5.58 -0.94
C SER A 21 -2.27 -5.86 0.35
N GLY A 22 -1.59 -5.77 1.51
CA GLY A 22 -2.17 -6.05 2.81
C GLY A 22 -3.46 -5.26 3.11
N GLY A 23 -4.11 -5.59 4.22
CA GLY A 23 -5.37 -4.96 4.61
C GLY A 23 -5.26 -3.43 4.66
N THR A 24 -6.10 -2.76 3.86
CA THR A 24 -6.32 -1.31 3.89
C THR A 24 -7.75 -1.05 4.33
N ASP A 25 -8.00 0.10 4.93
CA ASP A 25 -9.34 0.51 5.33
C ASP A 25 -10.23 0.91 4.14
N LYS A 26 -11.45 1.35 4.45
CA LYS A 26 -12.45 1.79 3.44
C LYS A 26 -11.98 2.95 2.55
N TYR A 27 -10.97 3.71 2.97
CA TYR A 27 -10.37 4.79 2.19
C TYR A 27 -9.18 4.30 1.34
N GLY A 28 -8.80 3.03 1.48
CA GLY A 28 -7.65 2.45 0.78
C GLY A 28 -6.32 2.76 1.45
N CYS A 29 -6.33 3.04 2.76
CA CYS A 29 -5.15 3.42 3.53
C CYS A 29 -4.90 2.49 4.73
N HIS A 30 -3.70 2.51 5.31
CA HIS A 30 -3.35 1.75 6.52
C HIS A 30 -2.55 2.62 7.49
N THR A 31 -2.73 2.41 8.79
CA THR A 31 -1.87 3.02 9.82
C THR A 31 -0.69 2.10 10.09
N ASP A 32 0.52 2.65 10.02
CA ASP A 32 1.74 1.97 10.43
C ASP A 32 1.84 1.97 11.96
N LYS A 33 1.92 0.79 12.57
CA LYS A 33 1.92 0.66 14.04
C LYS A 33 3.25 1.08 14.68
N SER A 34 4.34 1.08 13.91
CA SER A 34 5.67 1.43 14.40
C SER A 34 5.84 2.94 14.52
N THR A 35 5.31 3.67 13.54
CA THR A 35 5.52 5.11 13.37
C THR A 35 4.26 5.95 13.59
N GLY A 36 3.07 5.34 13.55
CA GLY A 36 1.78 6.02 13.62
C GLY A 36 1.37 6.72 12.32
N SER A 37 2.19 6.69 11.27
CA SER A 37 1.86 7.31 9.98
C SER A 37 0.80 6.54 9.23
N TYR A 38 0.05 7.23 8.37
CA TYR A 38 -1.10 6.69 7.68
C TYR A 38 -0.88 6.72 6.17
N HIS A 39 -0.77 5.55 5.55
CA HIS A 39 -0.31 5.35 4.17
C HIS A 39 -1.45 4.90 3.27
N CYS A 40 -1.65 5.60 2.16
CA CYS A 40 -2.73 5.30 1.24
C CYS A 40 -2.22 4.59 -0.02
N HIS A 41 -2.83 3.45 -0.36
CA HIS A 41 -2.46 2.63 -1.52
C HIS A 41 -3.52 2.67 -2.64
N LYS A 42 -4.74 3.12 -2.33
CA LYS A 42 -5.87 3.20 -3.28
C LYS A 42 -6.62 4.53 -3.15
N GLY A 43 -7.51 4.80 -4.10
CA GLY A 43 -8.37 5.99 -4.08
C GLY A 43 -7.66 7.32 -4.35
N PRO A 44 -8.31 8.46 -4.07
CA PRO A 44 -7.81 9.81 -4.40
C PRO A 44 -6.55 10.21 -3.61
N ASN A 45 -6.22 9.47 -2.54
CA ASN A 45 -5.02 9.66 -1.75
C ASN A 45 -3.93 8.62 -2.04
N LYS A 46 -4.04 7.82 -3.11
CA LYS A 46 -3.04 6.81 -3.48
C LYS A 46 -1.61 7.40 -3.56
N GLY A 47 -0.69 6.78 -2.83
CA GLY A 47 0.71 7.19 -2.73
C GLY A 47 0.98 8.29 -1.70
N LYS A 48 -0.05 8.83 -1.03
CA LYS A 48 0.11 9.80 0.05
C LYS A 48 0.38 9.10 1.39
N ASN A 49 1.13 9.78 2.24
CA ASN A 49 1.31 9.43 3.63
C ASN A 49 0.99 10.66 4.50
N PHE A 50 0.34 10.41 5.63
CA PHE A 50 -0.06 11.39 6.63
C PHE A 50 0.60 11.06 7.96
N LYS A 51 0.77 12.03 8.86
CA LYS A 51 1.40 11.74 10.16
C LYS A 51 0.48 10.97 11.09
N SER A 52 -0.84 11.06 10.87
CA SER A 52 -1.82 10.30 11.62
C SER A 52 -3.04 9.94 10.77
N LYS A 53 -3.79 8.93 11.23
CA LYS A 53 -5.06 8.53 10.63
C LYS A 53 -6.08 9.67 10.63
N THR A 54 -6.14 10.46 11.70
CA THR A 54 -7.04 11.62 11.80
C THR A 54 -6.72 12.69 10.75
N GLU A 55 -5.45 12.95 10.48
CA GLU A 55 -5.02 13.84 9.39
C GLU A 55 -5.40 13.27 8.01
N GLY A 56 -5.23 11.97 7.81
CA GLY A 56 -5.59 11.30 6.56
C GLY A 56 -7.11 11.24 6.33
N GLU A 57 -7.89 11.05 7.38
CA GLU A 57 -9.35 11.11 7.35
C GLU A 57 -9.83 12.54 7.09
N ALA A 58 -9.21 13.54 7.73
CA ALA A 58 -9.46 14.95 7.43
C ALA A 58 -9.11 15.29 5.97
N ALA A 59 -8.00 14.79 5.43
CA ALA A 59 -7.64 14.93 4.02
C ALA A 59 -8.59 14.16 3.07
N GLY A 60 -9.16 13.05 3.53
CA GLY A 60 -10.18 12.28 2.83
C GLY A 60 -11.54 13.00 2.74
N LEU A 61 -11.91 13.76 3.79
CA LEU A 61 -13.07 14.66 3.77
C LEU A 61 -12.77 15.99 3.04
N ALA A 62 -11.52 16.45 3.02
CA ALA A 62 -11.10 17.76 2.50
C ALA A 62 -10.77 17.82 1.01
N LEU A 63 -11.13 16.81 0.20
CA LEU A 63 -10.94 16.85 -1.26
C LEU A 63 -11.80 17.90 -2.00
N LYS A 64 -12.50 18.80 -1.28
CA LYS A 64 -13.15 19.98 -1.88
C LYS A 64 -12.25 21.21 -1.98
N ASP A 65 -11.22 21.36 -1.16
CA ASP A 65 -10.43 22.61 -1.15
C ASP A 65 -8.94 22.33 -1.34
N SER A 66 -8.60 22.22 -2.62
CA SER A 66 -7.24 22.23 -3.15
C SER A 66 -6.57 23.58 -2.86
N SER A 67 -5.99 23.78 -1.67
CA SER A 67 -5.09 24.93 -1.44
C SER A 67 -4.04 24.78 -0.34
N ASN A 68 -4.11 23.78 0.56
CA ASN A 68 -3.15 23.74 1.67
C ASN A 68 -2.78 22.31 2.09
N ALA A 69 -2.01 21.62 1.26
CA ALA A 69 -1.43 20.33 1.63
C ALA A 69 -0.19 20.54 2.53
N PRO A 70 -0.17 20.03 3.79
CA PRO A 70 1.04 20.03 4.58
C PRO A 70 2.06 19.12 3.91
N LYS A 71 3.19 19.69 3.47
CA LYS A 71 4.31 18.95 2.87
C LYS A 71 4.78 17.86 3.84
N SER A 72 4.42 16.60 3.55
CA SER A 72 5.06 15.44 4.16
C SER A 72 6.55 15.53 3.90
N LYS A 73 7.34 15.63 4.97
CA LYS A 73 8.79 15.70 4.91
C LYS A 73 9.29 14.34 4.40
N LYS A 74 9.88 14.31 3.19
CA LYS A 74 10.71 13.20 2.72
C LYS A 74 11.73 12.86 3.82
N HIS A 75 11.53 11.76 4.52
CA HIS A 75 12.63 11.17 5.28
C HIS A 75 13.47 10.35 4.30
N LYS A 76 14.68 10.87 4.07
CA LYS A 76 15.67 10.40 3.13
C LYS A 76 16.63 9.49 3.90
N LYS A 77 16.61 8.18 3.62
CA LYS A 77 17.79 7.42 3.19
C LYS A 77 17.38 6.00 2.81
#